data_AF-A0A1B9J0W4-F1
#
_entry.id   AF-A0A1B9J0W4-F1
#
_cell.length_a   1.000
_cell.length_b   1.000
_cell.length_c   1.000
_cell.angle_alpha   90.00
_cell.angle_beta   90.00
_cell.angle_gamma   90.00
#
_symmetry.space_group_name_H-M   'P 1'
#
loop_
_entity.id
_entity.type
_entity.pdbx_description
1 polymer ?
#
loop_
_entity_poly.entity_id
_entity_poly.type
_entity_poly.pdbx_seq_one_letter_code
_entity_poly.pdbx_strand_id
1 'polypeptide(L)'
;MSTIEGKLDKPGTYADGSLVHVPATLPHTFDLDALVNHFNNKPLPEGACALIDLPGNVFLETEDEVNVIAASLWVLCVKYDNLPAGERPTTRDNLRRQTSRRSDQSISRESRTSIS
;
A
#
# COMPACT_ATOMS: atom_id res chain seq x y z
N MET A 1 -18.32 2.26 -31.59
CA MET A 1 -17.06 2.18 -30.84
C MET A 1 -16.40 3.54 -30.90
N SER A 2 -16.35 4.27 -29.78
CA SER A 2 -15.61 5.54 -29.70
C SER A 2 -14.64 5.43 -28.52
N THR A 3 -13.36 5.41 -28.83
CA THR A 3 -12.26 5.40 -27.87
C THR A 3 -12.16 6.80 -27.27
N ILE A 4 -12.50 6.94 -25.99
CA ILE A 4 -12.23 8.15 -25.21
C ILE A 4 -10.86 7.99 -24.57
N GLU A 5 -9.83 8.44 -25.28
CA GLU A 5 -8.53 8.72 -24.66
C GLU A 5 -8.70 9.97 -23.78
N GLY A 6 -9.02 9.74 -22.51
CA GLY A 6 -9.10 10.79 -21.51
C GLY A 6 -7.71 11.35 -21.22
N LYS A 7 -7.38 12.49 -21.84
CA LYS A 7 -6.31 13.36 -21.37
C LYS A 7 -6.65 13.85 -19.97
N LEU A 8 -5.73 13.62 -19.03
CA LEU A 8 -5.78 14.09 -17.65
C LEU A 8 -5.64 15.63 -17.62
N ASP A 9 -6.72 16.36 -17.89
CA ASP A 9 -6.65 17.81 -18.11
C ASP A 9 -6.59 18.66 -16.83
N LYS A 10 -6.79 18.11 -15.63
CA LYS A 10 -6.44 18.73 -14.33
C LYS A 10 -6.17 17.64 -13.29
N PRO A 11 -5.16 17.78 -12.39
CA PRO A 11 -5.06 16.87 -11.27
C PRO A 11 -6.29 17.06 -10.38
N GLY A 12 -7.05 15.99 -10.12
CA GLY A 12 -8.00 16.00 -9.01
C GLY A 12 -9.49 15.89 -9.31
N THR A 13 -9.98 15.62 -10.54
CA THR A 13 -11.44 15.50 -10.75
C THR A 13 -11.84 14.59 -11.91
N TYR A 14 -12.78 13.67 -11.66
CA TYR A 14 -13.45 12.87 -12.69
C TYR A 14 -14.44 13.73 -13.50
N ALA A 15 -14.87 13.22 -14.66
CA ALA A 15 -15.82 13.90 -15.56
C ALA A 15 -17.21 14.16 -14.93
N ASP A 16 -17.53 13.49 -13.82
CA ASP A 16 -18.77 13.65 -13.04
C ASP A 16 -18.67 14.68 -11.89
N GLY A 17 -17.50 15.31 -11.70
CA GLY A 17 -17.25 16.26 -10.62
C GLY A 17 -16.81 15.62 -9.28
N SER A 18 -16.60 14.31 -9.23
CA SER A 18 -16.00 13.63 -8.08
C SER A 18 -14.53 14.04 -7.94
N LEU A 19 -14.16 14.53 -6.73
CA LEU A 19 -12.78 14.85 -6.39
C LEU A 19 -11.94 13.56 -6.42
N VAL A 20 -10.90 13.52 -7.24
CA VAL A 20 -9.94 12.40 -7.26
C VAL A 20 -9.19 12.45 -5.94
N HIS A 21 -9.52 11.53 -5.03
CA HIS A 21 -8.73 11.33 -3.83
C HIS A 21 -7.39 10.73 -4.24
N VAL A 22 -6.34 11.55 -4.22
CA VAL A 22 -4.96 11.07 -4.35
C VAL A 22 -4.51 10.63 -2.96
N PRO A 23 -4.19 9.34 -2.75
CA PRO A 23 -3.72 8.85 -1.46
C PRO A 23 -2.43 9.57 -1.05
N ALA A 24 -2.31 9.91 0.23
CA ALA A 24 -1.10 10.48 0.82
C ALA A 24 0.11 9.54 0.71
N THR A 25 -0.11 8.22 0.66
CA THR A 25 0.94 7.22 0.50
C THR A 25 1.37 7.03 -0.96
N LEU A 26 0.64 7.59 -1.94
CA LEU A 26 0.92 7.43 -3.37
C LEU A 26 2.17 8.21 -3.88
N PRO A 27 2.52 9.41 -3.37
CA PRO A 27 3.73 10.14 -3.76
C PRO A 27 5.05 9.53 -3.25
N HIS A 28 5.03 8.35 -2.62
CA HIS A 28 6.23 7.71 -2.09
C HIS A 28 7.24 7.44 -3.21
N THR A 29 8.48 7.87 -3.00
CA THR A 29 9.60 7.56 -3.90
C THR A 29 10.39 6.43 -3.28
N PHE A 30 10.49 5.30 -3.98
CA PHE A 30 11.20 4.13 -3.47
C PHE A 30 12.72 4.31 -3.53
N ASP A 31 13.40 3.92 -2.45
CA ASP A 31 14.87 3.85 -2.40
C ASP A 31 15.40 2.58 -3.07
N LEU A 32 14.64 1.48 -3.00
CA LEU A 32 15.02 0.19 -3.57
C LEU A 32 14.76 0.12 -5.08
N ASP A 33 15.82 0.03 -5.89
CA ASP A 33 15.75 -0.10 -7.35
C ASP A 33 14.76 -1.17 -7.82
N ALA A 34 14.67 -2.30 -7.12
CA ALA A 34 13.75 -3.37 -7.45
C ALA A 34 12.27 -2.93 -7.37
N LEU A 35 11.92 -2.12 -6.37
CA LEU A 35 10.58 -1.59 -6.19
C LEU A 35 10.30 -0.46 -7.18
N VAL A 36 11.27 0.44 -7.39
CA VAL A 36 11.21 1.48 -8.43
C VAL A 36 10.91 0.84 -9.79
N ASN A 37 11.70 -0.16 -10.19
CA ASN A 37 11.53 -0.86 -11.45
C ASN A 37 10.20 -1.61 -11.54
N HIS A 38 9.72 -2.21 -10.45
CA HIS A 38 8.44 -2.91 -10.44
C HIS A 38 7.29 -1.96 -10.75
N PHE A 39 7.17 -0.85 -10.01
CA PHE A 39 6.05 0.08 -10.14
C PHE A 39 6.15 0.98 -11.38
N ASN A 40 7.34 1.21 -11.92
CA ASN A 40 7.50 1.86 -13.22
C ASN A 40 6.99 0.98 -14.38
N ASN A 41 7.19 -0.34 -14.30
CA ASN A 41 6.74 -1.27 -15.34
C ASN A 41 5.28 -1.72 -15.16
N LYS A 42 4.78 -1.67 -13.93
CA LYS A 42 3.42 -2.09 -13.55
C LYS A 42 2.82 -1.01 -12.65
N PRO A 43 2.31 0.09 -13.23
CA PRO A 43 1.68 1.14 -12.46
C PRO A 43 0.42 0.60 -11.76
N LEU A 44 0.08 1.20 -10.63
CA LEU A 44 -1.12 0.85 -9.88
C LEU A 44 -2.39 1.11 -10.69
N PRO A 45 -3.36 0.19 -10.69
CA PRO A 45 -4.69 0.47 -11.17
C PRO A 45 -5.34 1.62 -10.40
N GLU A 46 -6.18 2.39 -11.08
CA GLU A 46 -6.87 3.53 -10.48
C GLU A 46 -7.74 3.14 -9.27
N GLY A 47 -8.47 2.02 -9.37
CA GLY A 47 -9.26 1.49 -8.26
C GLY A 47 -8.40 1.07 -7.06
N ALA A 48 -7.17 0.62 -7.28
CA ALA A 48 -6.22 0.33 -6.21
C ALA A 48 -5.77 1.60 -5.50
N CYS A 49 -5.48 2.68 -6.26
CA CYS A 49 -5.14 3.97 -5.68
C CYS A 49 -6.23 4.45 -4.72
N ALA A 50 -7.50 4.39 -5.10
CA ALA A 50 -8.61 4.82 -4.25
C ALA A 50 -8.69 4.10 -2.88
N LEU A 51 -8.07 2.91 -2.73
CA LEU A 51 -8.13 2.09 -1.52
C LEU A 51 -6.97 2.33 -0.54
N ILE A 52 -5.82 2.86 -0.98
CA ILE A 52 -4.55 2.83 -0.23
C ILE A 52 -4.63 3.51 1.16
N ASP A 53 -5.35 4.64 1.24
CA ASP A 53 -5.53 5.41 2.48
C ASP A 53 -7.01 5.49 2.91
N LEU A 54 -7.85 4.62 2.32
CA LEU A 54 -9.26 4.58 2.64
C LEU A 54 -9.49 4.05 4.07
N PRO A 55 -10.34 4.69 4.89
CA PRO A 55 -10.69 4.16 6.20
C PRO A 55 -11.34 2.78 6.08
N GLY A 56 -10.95 1.82 6.92
CA GLY A 56 -11.42 0.43 6.83
C GLY A 56 -12.92 0.20 7.11
N ASN A 57 -13.65 1.24 7.51
CA ASN A 57 -15.11 1.23 7.67
C ASN A 57 -15.86 1.84 6.48
N VAL A 58 -15.15 2.19 5.40
CA VAL A 58 -15.69 2.72 4.16
C VAL A 58 -15.43 1.68 3.07
N PHE A 59 -16.49 1.28 2.38
CA PHE A 59 -16.43 0.32 1.27
C PHE A 59 -16.69 1.06 -0.05
N LEU A 60 -15.94 0.71 -1.09
CA LEU A 60 -16.12 1.25 -2.44
C LEU A 60 -16.46 0.14 -3.43
N GLU A 61 -17.15 0.49 -4.52
CA GLU A 61 -17.41 -0.45 -5.62
C GLU A 61 -16.13 -0.89 -6.35
N THR A 62 -15.00 -0.22 -6.09
CA THR A 62 -13.69 -0.50 -6.67
C THR A 62 -12.92 -1.62 -5.95
N GLU A 63 -13.52 -2.27 -4.95
CA GLU A 63 -12.95 -3.40 -4.18
C GLU A 63 -12.94 -4.74 -4.93
N ASP A 64 -12.68 -4.70 -6.24
CA ASP A 64 -12.35 -5.93 -6.94
C ASP A 64 -11.04 -6.52 -6.38
N GLU A 65 -10.90 -7.85 -6.51
CA GLU A 65 -9.78 -8.59 -5.92
C GLU A 65 -8.42 -8.02 -6.38
N VAL A 66 -8.32 -7.59 -7.64
CA VAL A 66 -7.08 -7.08 -8.24
C VAL A 66 -6.68 -5.75 -7.62
N ASN A 67 -7.63 -4.84 -7.40
CA ASN A 67 -7.39 -3.53 -6.79
C ASN A 67 -7.01 -3.66 -5.32
N VAL A 68 -7.68 -4.55 -4.58
CA VAL A 68 -7.38 -4.82 -3.17
C VAL A 68 -5.96 -5.37 -3.03
N ILE A 69 -5.58 -6.33 -3.88
CA ILE A 69 -4.22 -6.91 -3.88
C ILE A 69 -3.18 -5.84 -4.23
N ALA A 70 -3.43 -5.05 -5.28
CA ALA A 70 -2.49 -4.04 -5.75
C ALA A 70 -2.29 -2.92 -4.71
N ALA A 71 -3.36 -2.43 -4.09
CA ALA A 71 -3.31 -1.44 -3.01
C ALA A 71 -2.54 -1.97 -1.80
N SER A 72 -2.86 -3.20 -1.38
CA SER A 72 -2.17 -3.87 -0.27
C SER A 72 -0.68 -4.02 -0.54
N LEU A 73 -0.31 -4.44 -1.76
CA LEU A 73 1.08 -4.59 -2.17
C LEU A 73 1.84 -3.26 -2.10
N TRP A 74 1.26 -2.18 -2.62
CA TRP A 74 1.87 -0.84 -2.52
C TRP A 74 2.15 -0.44 -1.08
N VAL A 75 1.14 -0.51 -0.21
CA VAL A 75 1.26 -0.13 1.21
C VAL A 75 2.35 -0.95 1.91
N LEU A 76 2.42 -2.25 1.63
CA LEU A 76 3.45 -3.12 2.19
C LEU A 76 4.85 -2.77 1.66
N CYS A 77 4.98 -2.47 0.38
CA CYS A 77 6.24 -2.03 -0.23
C CYS A 77 6.71 -0.69 0.38
N VAL A 78 5.82 0.29 0.54
CA VAL A 78 6.16 1.57 1.17
C VAL A 78 6.61 1.37 2.63
N LYS A 79 5.91 0.51 3.38
CA LYS A 79 6.31 0.16 4.76
C LYS A 79 7.69 -0.51 4.79
N TYR A 80 7.96 -1.41 3.83
CA TYR A 80 9.24 -2.11 3.73
C TYR A 80 10.38 -1.16 3.38
N ASP A 81 10.16 -0.25 2.43
CA ASP A 81 11.14 0.72 1.98
C ASP A 81 11.51 1.72 3.10
N ASN A 82 10.54 2.10 3.93
CA ASN A 82 10.78 2.94 5.11
C ASN A 82 11.48 2.23 6.29
N LEU A 83 11.72 0.91 6.23
CA LEU A 83 12.48 0.24 7.30
C LEU A 83 13.95 0.68 7.30
N PRO A 84 14.56 0.89 8.48
CA PRO A 84 16.00 1.08 8.60
C PRO A 84 16.76 -0.06 7.91
N ALA A 85 17.89 0.21 7.27
CA ALA A 85 18.64 -0.80 6.52
C ALA A 85 18.99 -2.05 7.36
N GLY A 86 19.30 -1.88 8.64
CA GLY A 86 19.58 -2.99 9.57
C GLY A 86 18.34 -3.80 9.98
N GLU A 87 17.14 -3.28 9.72
CA GLU A 87 15.85 -3.93 9.96
C GLU A 87 15.22 -4.46 8.68
N ARG A 88 15.82 -4.27 7.51
CA ARG A 88 15.33 -4.90 6.28
C ARG A 88 15.71 -6.38 6.30
N PRO A 89 14.77 -7.33 6.27
CA PRO A 89 15.08 -8.76 6.22
C PRO A 89 15.64 -9.12 4.85
N THR A 90 16.93 -8.87 4.63
CA THR A 90 17.66 -9.18 3.39
C THR A 90 18.04 -10.65 3.26
N THR A 91 17.86 -11.44 4.33
CA THR A 91 18.09 -12.88 4.34
C THR A 91 16.92 -13.61 4.99
N ARG A 92 16.71 -14.86 4.60
CA ARG A 92 15.67 -15.73 5.18
C ARG A 92 15.81 -15.87 6.70
N ASP A 93 17.04 -15.91 7.21
CA ASP A 93 17.32 -16.05 8.64
C ASP A 93 17.03 -14.76 9.40
N ASN A 94 17.27 -13.60 8.79
CA ASN A 94 16.87 -12.30 9.36
C ASN A 94 15.34 -12.15 9.38
N LEU A 95 14.67 -12.61 8.32
CA LEU A 95 13.20 -12.67 8.28
C LEU A 95 12.65 -13.54 9.41
N ARG A 96 13.16 -14.77 9.57
CA ARG A 96 12.71 -15.69 10.61
C ARG A 96 12.89 -15.11 12.01
N ARG A 97 14.04 -14.47 12.28
CA ARG A 97 14.32 -13.81 13.56
C ARG A 97 13.37 -12.65 13.83
N GLN A 98 13.02 -11.86 12.83
CA GLN A 98 12.05 -10.78 12.99
C GLN A 98 10.64 -11.28 13.25
N THR A 99 10.19 -12.33 12.54
CA THR A 99 8.89 -12.93 12.76
C THR A 99 8.76 -13.43 14.20
N SER A 100 9.75 -14.19 14.68
CA SER A 100 9.75 -14.68 16.07
C SER A 100 9.71 -13.54 17.10
N ARG A 101 10.50 -12.48 16.92
CA ARG A 101 10.50 -11.31 17.82
C ARG A 101 9.14 -10.59 17.88
N ARG A 102 8.44 -10.47 16.75
CA ARG A 102 7.12 -9.82 16.71
C ARG A 102 6.06 -10.69 17.38
N SER A 103 6.10 -12.01 17.18
CA SER A 103 5.19 -12.96 17.85
C SER A 103 5.32 -12.91 19.37
N ASP A 104 6.54 -12.85 19.91
CA ASP A 104 6.75 -12.73 21.36
C ASP A 104 6.24 -11.38 21.90
N GLN A 105 6.41 -10.29 21.15
CA GLN A 105 5.90 -8.98 21.53
C GLN A 105 4.37 -8.91 21.52
N SER A 106 3.69 -9.52 20.54
CA SER A 106 2.22 -9.55 20.50
C SER A 106 1.64 -10.32 21.69
N ILE A 107 2.23 -11.48 22.02
CA ILE A 107 1.80 -12.29 23.18
C ILE A 107 1.97 -11.49 24.49
N SER A 108 3.10 -10.78 24.64
CA SER A 108 3.35 -9.97 25.83
C SER A 108 2.39 -8.78 26.00
N ARG A 109 1.92 -8.19 24.89
CA ARG A 109 0.95 -7.09 24.91
C ARG A 109 -0.44 -7.58 25.26
N GLU A 110 -0.87 -8.69 24.65
CA GLU A 110 -2.18 -9.31 24.88
C GLU A 110 -2.36 -9.78 26.33
N SER A 111 -1.26 -10.25 26.94
CA SER A 111 -1.18 -10.59 28.36
C SER A 111 -1.32 -9.39 29.29
N ARG A 112 -0.97 -8.17 28.85
CA ARG A 112 -1.10 -6.94 29.66
C ARG A 112 -2.49 -6.33 29.56
N THR A 113 -3.15 -6.40 28.41
CA THR A 113 -4.53 -5.91 28.22
C THR A 113 -5.58 -6.79 28.88
N SER A 114 -5.29 -8.07 29.13
CA SER A 114 -6.23 -9.00 29.77
C SER A 114 -6.28 -8.90 31.31
N ILE A 115 -5.48 -8.02 31.92
CA ILE A 115 -5.39 -7.84 33.39
C ILE A 115 -5.99 -6.49 33.85
N SER A 116 -6.63 -5.72 32.95
CA SER A 116 -7.30 -4.45 33.30
C SER A 116 -8.83 -4.56 33.18
#